data_AF-A0A822G7J3-F1
#
_entry.id   AF-A0A822G7J3-F1
#
_cell.length_a   1.000
_cell.length_b   1.000
_cell.length_c   1.000
_cell.angle_alpha   90.00
_cell.angle_beta   90.00
_cell.angle_gamma   90.00
#
_symmetry.space_group_name_H-M   'P 1'
#
loop_
_entity.id
_entity.type
_entity.pdbx_description
1 polymer ?
#
loop_
_entity_poly.entity_id
_entity_poly.type
_entity_poly.pdbx_seq_one_letter_code
_entity_poly.pdbx_strand_id
1 'polypeptide(L)'
;MNEQNIETFLSSDELRLKIMNEGRTDRVEVNQRMLIDKMLARYSSEFVVYRELIQNSDDAQSTSFTLEITCDPSTAKINYESINKDHLSINQRKKSKILANIGQRLKNHQKTNTINSNKDLNNNLFNNQYSFENNFNNCIITEIRTINNGNIFSEDDWKRIITIAEGNTNVDAIGQFGVGFFSVFSYSEQPMIVSGKNCLVFSWQNGKTLVTFRKELSDDQQQSSTSIILKMKNKYILKTKSILEINETYNSLQTSTKLNM
;
A
#
# COMPACT_ATOMS: atom_id res chain seq x y z
N MET A 1 25.01 -30.22 11.53
CA MET A 1 24.95 -28.92 10.82
C MET A 1 24.22 -29.17 9.52
N ASN A 2 22.93 -28.88 9.48
CA ASN A 2 22.19 -28.75 8.22
C ASN A 2 21.67 -27.32 8.23
N GLU A 3 22.41 -26.41 7.60
CA GLU A 3 21.89 -25.09 7.28
C GLU A 3 20.75 -25.29 6.31
N GLN A 4 19.54 -25.04 6.79
CA GLN A 4 18.39 -24.82 5.94
C GLN A 4 18.74 -23.64 5.04
N ASN A 5 18.83 -23.88 3.73
CA ASN A 5 18.83 -22.82 2.72
C ASN A 5 17.53 -22.03 2.90
N ILE A 6 17.60 -20.94 3.64
CA ILE A 6 16.55 -19.93 3.67
C ILE A 6 16.66 -19.24 2.31
N GLU A 7 15.85 -19.68 1.35
CA GLU A 7 15.62 -18.97 0.10
C GLU A 7 15.28 -17.53 0.43
N THR A 8 16.25 -16.64 0.22
CA THR A 8 16.11 -15.25 0.58
C THR A 8 15.38 -14.58 -0.58
N PHE A 9 14.04 -14.49 -0.46
CA PHE A 9 13.26 -13.68 -1.38
C PHE A 9 13.86 -12.27 -1.42
N LEU A 10 14.32 -11.83 -2.60
CA LEU A 10 14.82 -10.48 -2.78
C LEU A 10 13.72 -9.49 -2.41
N SER A 11 14.06 -8.52 -1.57
CA SER A 11 13.19 -7.37 -1.32
C SER A 11 12.93 -6.60 -2.62
N SER A 12 11.86 -5.80 -2.65
CA SER A 12 11.54 -4.97 -3.82
C SER A 12 12.66 -3.99 -4.17
N ASP A 13 13.40 -3.49 -3.16
CA ASP A 13 14.53 -2.61 -3.36
C ASP A 13 15.76 -3.35 -3.94
N GLU A 14 16.08 -4.54 -3.45
CA GLU A 14 17.18 -5.36 -4.00
C GLU A 14 16.88 -5.81 -5.43
N LEU A 15 15.64 -6.26 -5.69
CA LEU A 15 15.20 -6.63 -7.03
C LEU A 15 15.34 -5.43 -7.97
N ARG A 16 14.85 -4.25 -7.57
CA ARG A 16 14.98 -3.03 -8.38
C ARG A 16 16.43 -2.71 -8.74
N LEU A 17 17.35 -2.74 -7.77
CA LEU A 17 18.76 -2.49 -8.01
C LEU A 17 19.36 -3.50 -8.99
N LYS A 18 19.05 -4.78 -8.85
CA LYS A 18 19.47 -5.84 -9.78
C LYS A 18 18.98 -5.56 -11.20
N ILE A 19 17.70 -5.23 -11.37
CA ILE A 19 17.10 -4.95 -12.68
C ILE A 19 17.69 -3.69 -13.31
N MET A 20 17.92 -2.62 -12.53
CA MET A 20 18.52 -1.39 -13.05
C MET A 20 19.98 -1.56 -13.47
N ASN A 21 20.73 -2.46 -12.83
CA ASN A 21 22.14 -2.71 -13.15
C ASN A 21 22.32 -3.68 -14.34
N GLU A 22 21.43 -4.67 -14.48
CA GLU A 22 21.63 -5.78 -15.41
C GLU A 22 20.55 -5.90 -16.49
N GLY A 23 19.47 -5.10 -16.40
CA GLY A 23 18.35 -5.14 -17.33
C GLY A 23 18.65 -4.45 -18.66
N ARG A 24 18.00 -4.92 -19.71
CA ARG A 24 17.94 -4.21 -20.99
C ARG A 24 17.23 -2.88 -20.77
N THR A 25 17.76 -1.82 -21.38
CA THR A 25 17.14 -0.50 -21.32
C THR A 25 16.34 -0.23 -22.57
N ASP A 26 15.12 0.26 -22.39
CA ASP A 26 14.30 0.81 -23.45
C ASP A 26 13.92 2.24 -23.05
N ARG A 27 13.96 3.17 -23.99
CA ARG A 27 13.48 4.52 -23.76
C ARG A 27 11.97 4.50 -23.89
N VAL A 28 11.27 5.10 -22.94
CA VAL A 28 9.88 5.46 -23.18
C VAL A 28 9.90 6.51 -24.30
N GLU A 29 9.02 6.39 -25.28
CA GLU A 29 8.92 7.36 -26.37
C GLU A 29 8.00 8.51 -25.92
N VAL A 30 8.26 9.77 -26.31
CA VAL A 30 7.51 11.03 -25.95
C VAL A 30 8.04 11.84 -24.75
N ASN A 31 7.85 13.17 -24.75
CA ASN A 31 8.29 14.10 -23.69
C ASN A 31 7.47 13.90 -22.38
N GLN A 32 7.91 12.93 -21.57
CA GLN A 32 7.05 12.24 -20.60
C GLN A 32 6.69 13.05 -19.36
N ARG A 33 7.62 13.78 -18.75
CA ARG A 33 7.33 14.38 -17.44
C ARG A 33 6.21 15.41 -17.53
N MET A 34 6.27 16.30 -18.52
CA MET A 34 5.21 17.28 -18.75
C MET A 34 3.88 16.62 -19.18
N LEU A 35 3.93 15.52 -19.94
CA LEU A 35 2.73 14.81 -20.37
C LEU A 35 2.06 14.09 -19.19
N ILE A 36 2.83 13.37 -18.38
CA ILE A 36 2.37 12.71 -17.15
C ILE A 36 1.87 13.76 -16.16
N ASP A 37 2.59 14.85 -15.93
CA ASP A 37 2.14 15.92 -15.04
C ASP A 37 0.82 16.54 -15.52
N LYS A 38 0.67 16.79 -16.84
CA LYS A 38 -0.59 17.26 -17.44
C LYS A 38 -1.72 16.24 -17.34
N MET A 39 -1.40 14.96 -17.44
CA MET A 39 -2.35 13.86 -17.25
C MET A 39 -2.81 13.88 -15.78
N LEU A 40 -1.88 13.77 -14.84
CA LEU A 40 -2.13 13.76 -13.40
C LEU A 40 -2.91 14.98 -12.91
N ALA A 41 -2.66 16.17 -13.47
CA ALA A 41 -3.43 17.37 -13.16
C ALA A 41 -4.93 17.27 -13.50
N ARG A 42 -5.32 16.39 -14.44
CA ARG A 42 -6.72 16.11 -14.80
C ARG A 42 -7.31 14.93 -14.04
N TYR A 43 -6.47 14.00 -13.57
CA TYR A 43 -6.87 12.93 -12.66
C TYR A 43 -6.90 13.43 -11.22
N SER A 44 -7.78 14.39 -10.95
CA SER A 44 -7.94 15.03 -9.63
C SER A 44 -8.75 14.19 -8.62
N SER A 45 -9.14 12.97 -8.98
CA SER A 45 -9.98 12.12 -8.15
C SER A 45 -9.15 11.23 -7.24
N GLU A 46 -9.57 11.14 -5.98
CA GLU A 46 -9.11 10.09 -5.07
C GLU A 46 -9.40 8.71 -5.70
N PHE A 47 -8.49 7.77 -5.49
CA PHE A 47 -8.60 6.38 -5.96
C PHE A 47 -8.50 6.10 -7.48
N VAL A 48 -8.16 7.09 -8.32
CA VAL A 48 -7.94 6.85 -9.77
C VAL A 48 -6.98 5.68 -9.98
N VAL A 49 -5.83 5.69 -9.31
CA VAL A 49 -4.80 4.65 -9.46
C VAL A 49 -5.39 3.26 -9.25
N TYR A 50 -6.14 3.05 -8.16
CA TYR A 50 -6.73 1.74 -7.88
C TYR A 50 -7.77 1.33 -8.92
N ARG A 51 -8.60 2.27 -9.40
CA ARG A 51 -9.58 1.96 -10.45
C ARG A 51 -8.90 1.54 -11.74
N GLU A 52 -7.84 2.22 -12.15
CA GLU A 52 -7.08 1.86 -13.35
C GLU A 52 -6.41 0.49 -13.19
N LEU A 53 -5.81 0.22 -12.02
CA LEU A 53 -5.17 -1.06 -11.74
C LEU A 53 -6.16 -2.23 -11.64
N ILE A 54 -7.36 -2.01 -11.11
CA ILE A 54 -8.44 -3.00 -11.08
C ILE A 54 -8.96 -3.24 -12.51
N GLN A 55 -9.21 -2.19 -13.30
CA GLN A 55 -9.62 -2.35 -14.70
C GLN A 55 -8.58 -3.14 -15.51
N ASN A 56 -7.28 -2.83 -15.36
CA ASN A 56 -6.21 -3.60 -16.02
C ASN A 56 -6.19 -5.07 -15.57
N SER A 57 -6.56 -5.35 -14.31
CA SER A 57 -6.67 -6.71 -13.78
C SER A 57 -7.85 -7.45 -14.40
N ASP A 58 -9.00 -6.78 -14.58
CA ASP A 58 -10.18 -7.33 -15.22
C ASP A 58 -9.94 -7.60 -16.72
N ASP A 59 -9.27 -6.68 -17.43
CA ASP A 59 -8.87 -6.85 -18.83
C ASP A 59 -7.89 -8.03 -19.01
N ALA A 60 -7.07 -8.30 -18.00
CA ALA A 60 -6.21 -9.47 -17.94
C ALA A 60 -6.98 -10.76 -17.56
N GLN A 61 -8.30 -10.72 -17.44
CA GLN A 61 -9.16 -11.85 -17.05
C GLN A 61 -8.83 -12.40 -15.66
N SER A 62 -8.36 -11.54 -14.75
CA SER A 62 -8.06 -11.96 -13.38
C SER A 62 -9.33 -12.32 -12.61
N THR A 63 -9.21 -13.30 -11.72
CA THR A 63 -10.28 -13.64 -10.76
C THR A 63 -10.02 -13.07 -9.36
N SER A 64 -8.85 -12.47 -9.12
CA SER A 64 -8.47 -11.93 -7.81
C SER A 64 -7.56 -10.71 -7.96
N PHE A 65 -7.90 -9.64 -7.26
CA PHE A 65 -7.05 -8.47 -7.09
C PHE A 65 -6.69 -8.31 -5.62
N THR A 66 -5.41 -8.36 -5.29
CA THR A 66 -4.88 -8.19 -3.93
C THR A 66 -4.17 -6.86 -3.83
N LEU A 67 -4.48 -6.09 -2.79
CA LEU A 67 -3.76 -4.88 -2.41
C LEU A 67 -2.96 -5.15 -1.13
N GLU A 68 -1.64 -5.10 -1.24
CA GLU A 68 -0.71 -5.18 -0.12
C GLU A 68 -0.16 -3.79 0.19
N ILE A 69 -0.18 -3.42 1.46
CA ILE A 69 0.31 -2.14 1.96
C ILE A 69 1.45 -2.40 2.93
N THR A 70 2.64 -1.98 2.56
CA THR A 70 3.81 -1.98 3.45
C THR A 70 3.89 -0.61 4.11
N CYS A 71 4.05 -0.61 5.42
CA CYS A 71 4.19 0.61 6.20
C CYS A 71 5.30 0.44 7.24
N ASP A 72 5.81 1.56 7.74
CA ASP A 72 6.87 1.58 8.76
C ASP A 72 6.26 1.66 10.18
N PRO A 73 6.26 0.56 10.97
CA PRO A 73 5.66 0.55 12.30
C PRO A 73 6.34 1.49 13.30
N SER A 74 7.59 1.89 13.05
CA SER A 74 8.30 2.84 13.91
C SER A 74 7.65 4.24 13.89
N THR A 75 6.90 4.54 12.84
CA THR A 75 6.26 5.84 12.63
C THR A 75 4.90 6.00 13.34
N ALA A 76 4.21 4.90 13.66
CA ALA A 76 2.91 4.92 14.36
C ALA A 76 2.93 5.64 15.71
N LYS A 77 4.09 5.66 16.39
CA LYS A 77 4.26 6.24 17.73
C LYS A 77 4.66 7.70 17.73
N ILE A 78 4.95 8.28 16.57
CA ILE A 78 5.24 9.72 16.47
C ILE A 78 3.87 10.41 16.40
N ASN A 79 3.47 11.02 17.52
CA ASN A 79 2.33 11.92 17.61
C ASN A 79 2.29 12.85 16.38
N TYR A 80 1.50 12.52 15.38
CA TYR A 80 0.89 13.54 14.54
C TYR A 80 -0.17 14.18 15.43
N GLU A 81 0.25 15.12 16.28
CA GLU A 81 -0.69 16.08 16.85
C GLU A 81 -1.36 16.75 15.64
N SER A 82 -2.65 16.46 15.47
CA SER A 82 -3.50 17.28 14.63
C SER A 82 -3.29 18.72 15.05
N ILE A 83 -2.69 19.53 14.17
CA ILE A 83 -2.69 20.98 14.31
C ILE A 83 -4.15 21.41 14.11
N ASN A 84 -4.98 21.23 15.14
CA ASN A 84 -6.19 22.00 15.29
C ASN A 84 -5.74 23.40 15.65
N LYS A 85 -5.50 24.20 14.61
CA LYS A 85 -5.71 25.63 14.74
C LYS A 85 -7.19 25.83 15.04
N ASP A 86 -7.41 26.56 16.11
CA ASP A 86 -8.66 27.17 16.52
C ASP A 86 -9.50 26.39 17.55
N HIS A 87 -9.61 27.05 18.71
CA HIS A 87 -10.50 26.82 19.84
C HIS A 87 -10.20 25.65 20.78
N LEU A 88 -9.43 25.91 21.84
CA LEU A 88 -9.75 25.49 23.22
C LEU A 88 -9.00 26.34 24.26
N SER A 89 -9.77 26.91 25.16
CA SER A 89 -9.39 27.90 26.18
C SER A 89 -8.33 27.40 27.17
N ILE A 90 -7.50 28.34 27.64
CA ILE A 90 -6.34 28.25 28.54
C ILE A 90 -6.56 27.50 29.89
N ASN A 91 -7.79 27.09 30.24
CA ASN A 91 -8.14 26.64 31.60
C ASN A 91 -8.15 25.12 31.86
N GLN A 92 -7.69 24.25 30.95
CA GLN A 92 -7.59 22.79 31.23
C GLN A 92 -6.17 22.26 31.53
N ARG A 93 -5.15 23.13 31.65
CA ARG A 93 -3.75 22.74 31.95
C ARG A 93 -3.48 22.25 33.39
N LYS A 94 -4.50 22.06 34.25
CA LYS A 94 -4.30 21.61 35.65
C LYS A 94 -4.69 20.16 35.94
N LYS A 95 -5.24 19.39 34.98
CA LYS A 95 -5.60 17.98 35.21
C LYS A 95 -4.59 16.94 34.70
N SER A 96 -3.58 17.34 33.92
CA SER A 96 -2.58 16.42 33.35
C SER A 96 -1.31 16.19 34.19
N LYS A 97 -1.16 16.83 35.36
CA LYS A 97 -0.01 16.59 36.26
C LYS A 97 -0.25 15.45 37.28
N ILE A 98 -1.47 14.93 37.41
CA ILE A 98 -1.81 13.91 38.41
C ILE A 98 -1.71 12.47 37.83
N LEU A 99 -1.80 12.30 36.51
CA LEU A 99 -1.70 10.97 35.87
C LEU A 99 -0.29 10.58 35.41
N ALA A 100 0.70 11.47 35.50
CA ALA A 100 2.08 11.17 35.10
C ALA A 100 2.87 10.31 36.12
N ASN A 101 2.36 10.12 37.35
CA ASN A 101 3.08 9.43 38.43
C ASN A 101 2.54 8.04 38.79
N ILE A 102 1.61 7.46 38.02
CA ILE A 102 1.04 6.13 38.33
C ILE A 102 1.68 5.00 37.49
N GLY A 103 2.51 5.33 36.49
CA GLY A 103 3.08 4.36 35.55
C GLY A 103 4.49 3.80 35.85
N GLN A 104 5.08 4.02 37.03
CA GLN A 104 6.48 3.61 37.29
C GLN A 104 6.74 2.81 38.57
N ARG A 105 5.73 2.17 39.17
CA ARG A 105 5.97 1.17 40.21
C ARG A 105 5.04 -0.01 39.99
N LEU A 106 5.59 -1.11 39.48
CA LEU A 106 5.25 -2.51 39.80
C LEU A 106 6.03 -3.44 38.85
N LYS A 107 7.30 -3.69 39.18
CA LYS A 107 7.97 -4.97 38.89
C LYS A 107 8.32 -5.60 40.24
N ASN A 108 8.08 -6.91 40.32
CA ASN A 108 8.47 -7.87 41.35
C ASN A 108 7.46 -8.15 42.49
N HIS A 109 6.61 -9.17 42.31
CA HIS A 109 6.75 -10.44 43.05
C HIS A 109 5.75 -11.51 42.54
N GLN A 110 6.09 -12.76 42.85
CA GLN A 110 5.54 -14.00 42.30
C GLN A 110 4.17 -14.39 42.86
N LYS A 111 3.49 -15.23 42.05
CA LYS A 111 2.65 -16.40 42.39
C LYS A 111 1.16 -16.22 42.72
N THR A 112 0.44 -17.15 42.06
CA THR A 112 -0.94 -17.66 42.24
C THR A 112 -2.09 -16.72 41.91
N ASN A 113 -2.89 -17.09 40.90
CA ASN A 113 -4.31 -17.44 41.10
C ASN A 113 -4.95 -18.00 39.82
N THR A 114 -5.49 -19.20 39.96
CA THR A 114 -6.79 -19.69 39.48
C THR A 114 -7.24 -19.30 38.07
N ILE A 115 -7.20 -20.29 37.17
CA ILE A 115 -7.81 -20.27 35.84
C ILE A 115 -9.34 -20.21 36.01
N ASN A 116 -9.96 -19.06 35.72
CA ASN A 116 -11.40 -18.94 35.48
C ASN A 116 -11.66 -19.02 33.98
N SER A 117 -11.92 -20.23 33.51
CA SER A 117 -11.86 -20.70 32.11
C SER A 117 -12.87 -20.11 31.11
N ASN A 118 -13.65 -19.07 31.43
CA ASN A 118 -14.59 -18.47 30.47
C ASN A 118 -14.38 -16.96 30.22
N LYS A 119 -13.59 -16.25 31.02
CA LYS A 119 -13.30 -14.81 30.79
C LYS A 119 -12.07 -14.59 29.92
N ASP A 120 -11.10 -15.51 29.98
CA ASP A 120 -9.82 -15.37 29.28
C ASP A 120 -9.90 -15.75 27.79
N LEU A 121 -10.86 -16.60 27.40
CA LEU A 121 -11.12 -16.88 25.98
C LEU A 121 -11.69 -15.66 25.25
N ASN A 122 -12.62 -14.92 25.88
CA ASN A 122 -13.16 -13.69 25.32
C ASN A 122 -12.11 -12.57 25.29
N ASN A 123 -11.25 -12.45 26.31
CA ASN A 123 -10.17 -11.46 26.28
C ASN A 123 -9.10 -11.75 25.21
N ASN A 124 -8.80 -13.01 24.93
CA ASN A 124 -7.85 -13.37 23.86
C ASN A 124 -8.44 -13.21 22.45
N LEU A 125 -9.74 -13.46 22.27
CA LEU A 125 -10.41 -13.20 20.99
C LEU A 125 -10.53 -11.70 20.71
N PHE A 126 -10.88 -10.90 21.74
CA PHE A 126 -10.91 -9.44 21.64
C PHE A 126 -9.50 -8.89 21.36
N ASN A 127 -8.45 -9.28 22.09
CA ASN A 127 -7.10 -8.74 21.90
C ASN A 127 -6.48 -9.06 20.52
N ASN A 128 -6.79 -10.21 19.92
CA ASN A 128 -6.27 -10.55 18.59
C ASN A 128 -6.88 -9.69 17.48
N GLN A 129 -8.16 -9.36 17.59
CA GLN A 129 -8.87 -8.61 16.57
C GLN A 129 -8.45 -7.12 16.51
N TYR A 130 -7.98 -6.54 17.62
CA TYR A 130 -7.50 -5.15 17.69
C TYR A 130 -5.98 -4.98 17.55
N SER A 131 -5.24 -6.07 17.32
CA SER A 131 -3.79 -6.00 17.16
C SER A 131 -3.40 -5.25 15.89
N PHE A 132 -4.17 -5.41 14.81
CA PHE A 132 -3.90 -4.78 13.52
C PHE A 132 -4.06 -3.25 13.60
N GLU A 133 -5.21 -2.76 14.06
CA GLU A 133 -5.50 -1.33 14.13
C GLU A 133 -4.49 -0.63 15.04
N ASN A 134 -4.16 -1.23 16.19
CA ASN A 134 -3.22 -0.64 17.14
C ASN A 134 -1.77 -0.64 16.63
N ASN A 135 -1.37 -1.63 15.83
CA ASN A 135 -0.01 -1.74 15.31
C ASN A 135 0.24 -0.87 14.07
N PHE A 136 -0.80 -0.58 13.29
CA PHE A 136 -0.67 0.05 11.98
C PHE A 136 -1.32 1.43 11.86
N ASN A 137 -2.13 1.86 12.85
CA ASN A 137 -2.67 3.21 12.83
C ASN A 137 -1.55 4.25 12.86
N ASN A 138 -1.69 5.27 12.03
CA ASN A 138 -0.72 6.35 11.84
C ASN A 138 0.65 5.92 11.29
N CYS A 139 0.80 4.68 10.82
CA CYS A 139 2.02 4.29 10.11
C CYS A 139 2.13 5.03 8.78
N ILE A 140 3.34 5.43 8.42
CA ILE A 140 3.67 5.91 7.10
C ILE A 140 3.70 4.71 6.15
N ILE A 141 2.92 4.79 5.08
CA ILE A 141 2.93 3.82 3.99
C ILE A 141 4.22 4.04 3.18
N THR A 142 4.99 2.98 3.00
CA THR A 142 6.29 3.00 2.31
C THR A 142 6.20 2.36 0.92
N GLU A 143 5.35 1.35 0.75
CA GLU A 143 5.12 0.68 -0.52
C GLU A 143 3.66 0.22 -0.62
N ILE A 144 3.10 0.33 -1.82
CA ILE A 144 1.86 -0.33 -2.20
C ILE A 144 2.19 -1.35 -3.28
N ARG A 145 1.66 -2.56 -3.15
CA ARG A 145 1.74 -3.60 -4.17
C ARG A 145 0.34 -4.08 -4.53
N THR A 146 0.06 -4.13 -5.82
CA THR A 146 -1.15 -4.78 -6.33
C THR A 146 -0.78 -6.07 -7.03
N ILE A 147 -1.47 -7.16 -6.74
CA ILE A 147 -1.21 -8.47 -7.32
C ILE A 147 -2.51 -8.96 -7.97
N ASN A 148 -2.42 -9.40 -9.22
CA ASN A 148 -3.52 -10.07 -9.88
C ASN A 148 -3.08 -11.41 -10.48
N ASN A 149 -4.00 -12.36 -10.55
CA ASN A 149 -3.76 -13.70 -11.08
C ASN A 149 -4.26 -13.88 -12.52
N GLY A 150 -4.44 -12.79 -13.26
CA GLY A 150 -4.85 -12.83 -14.66
C GLY A 150 -3.73 -13.27 -15.59
N ASN A 151 -3.96 -13.10 -16.88
CA ASN A 151 -2.98 -13.33 -17.92
C ASN A 151 -1.70 -12.51 -17.65
N ILE A 152 -0.54 -13.18 -17.69
CA ILE A 152 0.75 -12.51 -17.62
C ILE A 152 0.99 -11.68 -18.88
N PHE A 153 1.82 -10.65 -18.76
CA PHE A 153 2.14 -9.75 -19.86
C PHE A 153 2.81 -10.51 -21.01
N SER A 154 2.21 -10.42 -22.19
CA SER A 154 2.82 -10.80 -23.46
C SER A 154 3.88 -9.78 -23.90
N GLU A 155 4.68 -10.11 -24.91
CA GLU A 155 5.65 -9.16 -25.48
C GLU A 155 4.99 -7.89 -26.02
N ASP A 156 3.75 -7.97 -26.50
CA ASP A 156 3.03 -6.79 -26.99
C ASP A 156 2.51 -5.92 -25.84
N ASP A 157 2.16 -6.52 -24.70
CA ASP A 157 1.82 -5.77 -23.48
C ASP A 157 3.03 -5.00 -22.95
N TRP A 158 4.22 -5.62 -22.99
CA TRP A 158 5.48 -4.94 -22.61
C TRP A 158 5.85 -3.79 -23.54
N LYS A 159 5.54 -3.87 -24.84
CA LYS A 159 5.74 -2.73 -25.76
C LYS A 159 4.71 -1.63 -25.52
N ARG A 160 3.46 -2.02 -25.26
CA ARG A 160 2.36 -1.08 -25.00
C ARG A 160 2.57 -0.29 -23.72
N ILE A 161 3.00 -0.95 -22.63
CA ILE A 161 3.15 -0.30 -21.32
C ILE A 161 4.24 0.78 -21.30
N ILE A 162 5.20 0.72 -22.23
CA ILE A 162 6.27 1.72 -22.38
C ILE A 162 5.94 2.78 -23.44
N THR A 163 4.77 2.69 -24.09
CA THR A 163 4.33 3.65 -25.10
C THR A 163 3.15 4.44 -24.59
N ILE A 164 3.33 5.75 -24.37
CA ILE A 164 2.27 6.61 -23.84
C ILE A 164 1.31 6.97 -24.97
N ALA A 165 0.01 6.84 -24.71
CA ALA A 165 -1.07 7.25 -25.62
C ALA A 165 -1.18 6.43 -26.92
N GLU A 166 -0.58 5.23 -26.95
CA GLU A 166 -0.93 4.19 -27.92
C GLU A 166 -2.07 3.35 -27.31
N GLY A 167 -3.30 3.78 -27.58
CA GLY A 167 -4.52 3.20 -27.06
C GLY A 167 -4.69 1.71 -27.40
N ASN A 168 -5.51 1.01 -26.61
CA ASN A 168 -5.97 -0.32 -27.00
C ASN A 168 -6.95 -0.17 -28.18
N THR A 169 -6.66 -0.80 -29.32
CA THR A 169 -7.54 -0.78 -30.50
C THR A 169 -8.71 -1.74 -30.39
N ASN A 170 -8.73 -2.58 -29.35
CA ASN A 170 -9.86 -3.46 -29.05
C ASN A 170 -11.02 -2.64 -28.47
N VAL A 171 -12.12 -2.58 -29.20
CA VAL A 171 -13.35 -1.86 -28.81
C VAL A 171 -14.03 -2.46 -27.58
N ASP A 172 -13.78 -3.75 -27.30
CA ASP A 172 -14.37 -4.47 -26.17
C ASP A 172 -13.57 -4.28 -24.86
N ALA A 173 -12.36 -3.69 -24.93
CA ALA A 173 -11.53 -3.42 -23.76
C ALA A 173 -11.83 -2.04 -23.16
N ILE A 174 -11.82 -1.93 -21.83
CA ILE A 174 -12.05 -0.67 -21.12
C ILE A 174 -10.71 0.09 -21.05
N GLY A 175 -10.69 1.39 -21.41
CA GLY A 175 -9.46 2.20 -21.38
C GLY A 175 -8.75 2.41 -22.73
N GLN A 176 -9.51 2.84 -23.75
CA GLN A 176 -9.05 3.05 -25.14
C GLN A 176 -7.92 4.06 -25.32
N PHE A 177 -7.57 4.86 -24.31
CA PHE A 177 -6.57 5.93 -24.46
C PHE A 177 -5.13 5.49 -24.17
N GLY A 178 -4.91 4.30 -23.58
CA GLY A 178 -3.55 3.77 -23.34
C GLY A 178 -2.71 4.64 -22.39
N VAL A 179 -3.36 5.44 -21.54
CA VAL A 179 -2.70 6.32 -20.57
C VAL A 179 -2.94 5.91 -19.12
N GLY A 180 -3.99 5.12 -18.83
CA GLY A 180 -4.46 4.81 -17.49
C GLY A 180 -3.39 4.31 -16.52
N PHE A 181 -2.50 3.42 -17.00
CA PHE A 181 -1.38 2.93 -16.22
C PHE A 181 -0.49 4.06 -15.68
N PHE A 182 -0.22 5.11 -16.46
CA PHE A 182 0.67 6.21 -16.03
C PHE A 182 0.12 7.02 -14.85
N SER A 183 -1.13 6.81 -14.43
CA SER A 183 -1.66 7.34 -13.17
C SER A 183 -0.86 6.88 -11.94
N VAL A 184 -0.17 5.74 -11.99
CA VAL A 184 0.68 5.22 -10.90
C VAL A 184 1.82 6.17 -10.53
N PHE A 185 2.22 7.05 -11.45
CA PHE A 185 3.23 8.08 -11.19
C PHE A 185 2.76 9.14 -10.19
N SER A 186 1.47 9.19 -9.85
CA SER A 186 0.97 10.00 -8.74
C SER A 186 1.45 9.48 -7.37
N TYR A 187 1.72 8.18 -7.26
CA TYR A 187 2.15 7.52 -6.03
C TYR A 187 3.64 7.17 -6.00
N SER A 188 4.26 6.83 -7.14
CA SER A 188 5.66 6.42 -7.20
C SER A 188 6.43 7.13 -8.30
N GLU A 189 7.68 7.50 -8.06
CA GLU A 189 8.60 7.94 -9.12
C GLU A 189 9.26 6.74 -9.85
N GLN A 190 9.20 5.54 -9.26
CA GLN A 190 9.83 4.33 -9.79
C GLN A 190 8.91 3.10 -9.71
N PRO A 191 7.74 3.12 -10.40
CA PRO A 191 6.89 1.95 -10.52
C PRO A 191 7.67 0.73 -11.04
N MET A 192 7.38 -0.44 -10.51
CA MET A 192 7.95 -1.71 -10.93
C MET A 192 6.84 -2.71 -11.23
N ILE A 193 6.99 -3.48 -12.31
CA ILE A 193 6.05 -4.51 -12.73
C ILE A 193 6.80 -5.83 -12.74
N VAL A 194 6.23 -6.86 -12.11
CA VAL A 194 6.69 -8.26 -12.21
C VAL A 194 5.54 -9.06 -12.81
N SER A 195 5.76 -9.73 -13.93
CA SER A 195 4.73 -10.53 -14.58
C SER A 195 5.36 -11.71 -15.34
N GLY A 196 4.98 -12.93 -14.99
CA GLY A 196 5.60 -14.12 -15.54
C GLY A 196 7.07 -14.18 -15.18
N LYS A 197 7.88 -14.37 -16.22
CA LYS A 197 9.34 -14.40 -16.14
C LYS A 197 10.00 -13.04 -16.27
N ASN A 198 9.25 -11.95 -16.38
CA ASN A 198 9.82 -10.63 -16.65
C ASN A 198 9.58 -9.65 -15.50
N CYS A 199 10.56 -8.80 -15.27
CA CYS A 199 10.44 -7.62 -14.42
C CYS A 199 10.81 -6.37 -15.20
N LEU A 200 10.02 -5.31 -15.04
CA LEU A 200 10.23 -4.00 -15.66
C LEU A 200 10.20 -2.92 -14.59
N VAL A 201 11.23 -2.06 -14.57
CA VAL A 201 11.36 -0.92 -13.65
C VAL A 201 11.33 0.37 -14.45
N PHE A 202 10.45 1.30 -14.07
CA PHE A 202 10.49 2.68 -14.53
C PHE A 202 11.44 3.51 -13.68
N SER A 203 12.21 4.40 -14.30
CA SER A 203 13.10 5.34 -13.60
C SER A 203 13.29 6.65 -14.36
N TRP A 204 13.28 7.76 -13.63
CA TRP A 204 13.57 9.08 -14.18
C TRP A 204 15.08 9.30 -14.29
N GLN A 205 15.57 9.48 -15.51
CA GLN A 205 16.93 9.91 -15.81
C GLN A 205 16.96 11.43 -15.95
N ASN A 206 17.95 12.07 -15.30
CA ASN A 206 18.16 13.52 -15.31
C ASN A 206 16.90 14.34 -14.94
N GLY A 207 15.98 13.74 -14.16
CA GLY A 207 14.72 14.34 -13.73
C GLY A 207 13.69 14.59 -14.83
N LYS A 208 13.94 14.22 -16.09
CA LYS A 208 13.08 14.58 -17.23
C LYS A 208 12.73 13.42 -18.15
N THR A 209 13.65 12.47 -18.33
CA THR A 209 13.49 11.37 -19.28
C THR A 209 13.11 10.12 -18.52
N LEU A 210 11.97 9.52 -18.86
CA LEU A 210 11.55 8.24 -18.32
C LEU A 210 12.24 7.12 -19.11
N VAL A 211 12.91 6.23 -18.39
CA VAL A 211 13.59 5.06 -18.95
C VAL A 211 13.05 3.82 -18.25
N THR A 212 12.94 2.73 -18.99
CA THR A 212 12.58 1.43 -18.45
C THR A 212 13.75 0.46 -18.49
N PHE A 213 13.88 -0.34 -17.43
CA PHE A 213 14.84 -1.42 -17.32
C PHE A 213 14.06 -2.72 -17.25
N ARG A 214 14.25 -3.62 -18.22
CA ARG A 214 13.56 -4.90 -18.30
C ARG A 214 14.55 -6.05 -18.21
N LYS A 215 14.23 -7.06 -17.41
CA LYS A 215 15.05 -8.27 -17.29
C LYS A 215 14.16 -9.51 -17.18
N GLU A 216 14.62 -10.61 -17.76
CA GLU A 216 14.11 -11.94 -17.45
C GLU A 216 14.64 -12.38 -16.07
N LEU A 217 13.72 -12.89 -15.25
CA LEU A 217 13.95 -13.40 -13.92
C LEU A 217 14.40 -14.86 -14.01
N SER A 218 15.23 -15.30 -13.06
CA SER A 218 15.59 -16.70 -12.93
C SER A 218 14.36 -17.54 -12.54
N ASP A 219 14.40 -18.85 -12.81
CA ASP A 219 13.24 -19.75 -12.65
C ASP A 219 12.63 -19.72 -11.24
N ASP A 220 13.44 -19.52 -10.21
CA ASP A 220 13.06 -19.36 -8.80
C ASP A 220 12.36 -18.02 -8.49
N GLN A 221 12.49 -17.04 -9.38
CA GLN A 221 11.98 -15.67 -9.21
C GLN A 221 10.73 -15.39 -10.08
N GLN A 222 10.35 -16.31 -10.97
CA GLN A 222 9.20 -16.13 -11.85
C GLN A 222 7.88 -16.21 -11.07
N GLN A 223 6.90 -15.42 -11.50
CA GLN A 223 5.58 -15.36 -10.86
C GLN A 223 4.49 -15.76 -11.84
N SER A 224 3.54 -16.58 -11.41
CA SER A 224 2.31 -16.86 -12.17
C SER A 224 1.32 -15.69 -12.14
N SER A 225 1.58 -14.68 -11.31
CA SER A 225 0.78 -13.47 -11.15
C SER A 225 1.47 -12.23 -11.75
N THR A 226 0.70 -11.17 -11.94
CA THR A 226 1.21 -9.83 -12.22
C THR A 226 1.19 -8.98 -10.97
N SER A 227 2.36 -8.49 -10.56
CA SER A 227 2.55 -7.56 -9.45
C SER A 227 2.93 -6.18 -9.96
N ILE A 228 2.26 -5.13 -9.48
CA ILE A 228 2.66 -3.72 -9.68
C ILE A 228 3.04 -3.14 -8.32
N ILE A 229 4.26 -2.62 -8.23
CA ILE A 229 4.94 -2.29 -6.99
C ILE A 229 5.29 -0.81 -7.01
N LEU A 230 4.72 -0.07 -6.07
CA LEU A 230 4.76 1.39 -6.00
C LEU A 230 5.42 1.81 -4.69
N LYS A 231 6.71 2.13 -4.76
CA LYS A 231 7.40 2.78 -3.64
C LYS A 231 6.85 4.20 -3.48
N MET A 232 6.32 4.53 -2.31
CA MET A 232 5.59 5.77 -2.10
C MET A 232 6.55 6.98 -2.14
N LYS A 233 6.30 7.93 -3.05
CA LYS A 233 7.09 9.16 -3.16
C LYS A 233 6.68 10.25 -2.17
N ASN A 234 5.41 10.22 -1.74
CA ASN A 234 4.84 11.12 -0.75
C ASN A 234 4.53 10.35 0.53
N LYS A 235 4.53 11.04 1.67
CA LYS A 235 4.15 10.46 2.95
C LYS A 235 2.64 10.32 3.02
N TYR A 236 2.14 9.10 2.89
CA TYR A 236 0.74 8.77 3.16
C TYR A 236 0.66 8.10 4.53
N ILE A 237 -0.28 8.55 5.34
CA ILE A 237 -0.52 8.00 6.68
C ILE A 237 -1.66 7.00 6.58
N LEU A 238 -1.41 5.76 6.99
CA LEU A 238 -2.45 4.76 7.13
C LEU A 238 -3.31 5.13 8.34
N LYS A 239 -4.56 5.52 8.08
CA LYS A 239 -5.56 5.74 9.12
C LYS A 239 -6.44 4.51 9.23
N THR A 240 -6.42 3.86 10.39
CA THR A 240 -7.37 2.82 10.73
C THR A 240 -8.48 3.44 11.58
N LYS A 241 -9.70 2.87 11.53
CA LYS A 241 -10.78 3.36 12.40
C LYS A 241 -10.37 3.15 13.85
N SER A 242 -10.39 4.21 14.65
CA SER A 242 -10.16 4.07 16.09
C SER A 242 -11.35 3.37 16.75
N ILE A 243 -11.11 2.72 17.88
CA ILE A 243 -12.14 2.05 18.72
C ILE A 243 -13.33 2.98 19.04
N LEU A 244 -13.10 4.29 19.15
CA LEU A 244 -14.14 5.28 19.45
C LEU A 244 -15.12 5.46 18.28
N GLU A 245 -14.62 5.53 17.05
CA GLU A 245 -15.44 5.71 15.85
C GLU A 245 -16.28 4.46 15.54
N ILE A 246 -15.73 3.27 15.79
CA ILE A 246 -16.44 2.00 15.60
C ILE A 246 -17.59 1.88 16.62
N ASN A 247 -17.35 2.23 17.89
CA ASN A 247 -18.37 2.17 18.93
C ASN A 247 -19.46 3.24 18.77
N GLU A 248 -19.13 4.45 18.32
CA GLU A 248 -20.13 5.47 17.99
C GLU A 248 -21.01 5.05 16.80
N THR A 249 -20.42 4.40 15.78
CA THR A 249 -21.17 3.85 14.64
C THR A 249 -22.07 2.69 15.09
N TYR A 250 -21.60 1.81 15.96
CA TYR A 250 -22.40 0.70 16.49
C TYR A 250 -23.57 1.18 17.36
N ASN A 251 -23.33 2.16 18.23
CA ASN A 251 -24.36 2.70 19.13
C ASN A 251 -25.41 3.53 18.39
N SER A 252 -25.04 4.24 17.30
CA SER A 252 -26.00 4.96 16.44
C SER A 252 -26.87 4.02 15.59
N LEU A 253 -26.32 2.88 15.18
CA LEU A 253 -27.09 1.83 14.51
C LEU A 253 -28.08 1.13 15.46
N GLN A 254 -27.74 0.92 16.74
CA GLN A 254 -28.65 0.30 17.72
C GLN A 254 -29.77 1.23 18.21
N THR A 255 -29.53 2.54 18.23
CA THR A 255 -30.54 3.54 18.61
C THR A 255 -31.56 3.77 17.51
N SER A 256 -31.17 3.68 16.23
CA SER A 256 -32.09 3.78 15.10
C SER A 256 -33.04 2.58 14.94
N THR A 257 -32.63 1.37 15.36
CA THR A 257 -33.53 0.20 15.37
C THR A 257 -34.57 0.24 16.50
N LYS A 258 -34.30 0.96 17.60
CA LYS A 258 -35.24 1.11 18.73
C LYS A 258 -36.26 2.25 18.56
N LEU A 259 -36.08 3.12 17.57
CA LEU A 259 -37.02 4.20 17.24
C LEU A 259 -38.05 3.80 16.17
N ASN A 260 -37.88 2.62 15.56
CA ASN A 260 -38.78 2.06 14.53
C ASN A 260 -39.56 0.81 15.01
N MET A 261 -39.63 0.56 16.33
CA MET A 261 -40.56 -0.36 16.99
C MET A 261 -41.42 0.42 17.98
#